data_AF-A0A2L0LVW8-F1
#
_entry.id   AF-A0A2L0LVW8-F1
#
_cell.length_a   1.000
_cell.length_b   1.000
_cell.length_c   1.000
_cell.angle_alpha   90.00
_cell.angle_beta   90.00
_cell.angle_gamma   90.00
#
_symmetry.space_group_name_H-M   'P 1'
#
loop_
_entity.id
_entity.type
_entity.pdbx_description
1 polymer ?
#
loop_
_entity_poly.entity_id
_entity_poly.type
_entity_poly.pdbx_seq_one_letter_code
_entity_poly.pdbx_strand_id
1 'polypeptide(L)'
;MAWNEPGGNSNNQDPWGGRRNGGGGGGDKKGPPDLDEAFRKLQDSLNGMFGSGKKRGGGGDRNIGKGGGYGLLGIGLAALAAIWLYNAVYVVDEQEQAVVLRFGKYYETVGPGLNIYFPPIDRKYMENVTRERAYTKQGQMLTEDENIVEVPLTVQYRISNLQDFVLNVDQPEVSLQHATDSALRHVVGSTSMDQVLTEGREQMAVDIRERLQRFLDTYRTGITVTQVNVQSAAAPREVQEAFDDVIRAREDEQRARNQAESYANGVVPEARGQAQRIIEDANGYRDEVIARAKGEADRFTKLVAEYRKAPEVTRQRLYLDTMQEVYSNSSKVLVTAKDGQNNLLYLPLDKMVEGSRGTSAAPSSSVSPSVNDAAARAAQDLQPQPPLRSRESR
;
A
#
# COMPACT_ATOMS: atom_id res chain seq x y z
N MET A 1 -2.06 53.64 -37.20
CA MET A 1 -1.92 53.17 -38.59
C MET A 1 -2.89 52.00 -38.72
N ALA A 2 -4.19 52.17 -38.99
CA ALA A 2 -4.83 52.90 -40.09
C ALA A 2 -4.16 52.53 -41.42
N TRP A 3 -4.74 51.57 -42.12
CA TRP A 3 -4.46 51.35 -43.53
C TRP A 3 -5.78 51.24 -44.28
N ASN A 4 -5.93 52.23 -45.16
CA ASN A 4 -7.05 52.50 -46.03
C ASN A 4 -7.20 51.44 -47.13
N GLU A 5 -8.43 51.44 -47.63
CA GLU A 5 -8.94 50.98 -48.93
C GLU A 5 -8.06 51.41 -50.14
N PRO A 6 -8.29 50.82 -51.32
CA PRO A 6 -9.24 51.48 -52.23
C PRO A 6 -10.17 50.51 -52.99
N GLY A 7 -11.33 51.03 -53.36
CA GLY A 7 -12.42 50.31 -54.01
C GLY A 7 -12.18 49.87 -55.46
N GLY A 8 -13.21 49.25 -56.04
CA GLY A 8 -13.32 49.14 -57.50
C GLY A 8 -13.93 47.84 -58.03
N ASN A 9 -15.26 47.81 -58.06
CA ASN A 9 -16.10 47.36 -59.16
C ASN A 9 -15.91 45.96 -59.83
N SER A 10 -17.05 45.26 -59.86
CA SER A 10 -17.59 44.44 -60.95
C SER A 10 -16.89 43.15 -61.38
N ASN A 11 -17.73 42.11 -61.44
CA ASN A 11 -17.63 40.90 -62.24
C ASN A 11 -16.53 39.90 -61.88
N ASN A 12 -16.95 38.84 -61.18
CA ASN A 12 -16.49 37.45 -61.34
C ASN A 12 -17.64 36.60 -60.76
N GLN A 13 -18.62 36.12 -61.52
CA GLN A 13 -18.56 35.02 -62.49
C GLN A 13 -17.90 33.76 -61.91
N ASP A 14 -18.75 32.97 -61.25
CA ASP A 14 -18.47 31.62 -60.81
C ASP A 14 -18.54 30.59 -61.95
N PRO A 15 -17.84 29.46 -61.79
CA PRO A 15 -17.06 28.80 -62.85
C PRO A 15 -17.77 27.60 -63.46
N TRP A 16 -19.05 27.74 -63.81
CA TRP A 16 -19.82 26.65 -64.41
C TRP A 16 -20.41 27.07 -65.74
N GLY A 17 -19.50 27.31 -66.69
CA GLY A 17 -19.84 27.50 -68.09
C GLY A 17 -20.32 26.19 -68.72
N GLY A 18 -21.50 26.24 -69.35
CA GLY A 18 -22.06 25.12 -70.10
C GLY A 18 -23.17 25.58 -71.05
N ARG A 19 -22.78 26.15 -72.19
CA ARG A 19 -23.65 26.49 -73.33
C ARG A 19 -24.36 25.23 -73.85
N ARG A 20 -25.58 25.37 -74.39
CA ARG A 20 -25.88 25.33 -75.85
C ARG A 20 -27.33 24.89 -76.15
N ASN A 21 -28.03 25.81 -76.80
CA ASN A 21 -28.93 25.59 -77.96
C ASN A 21 -30.28 24.89 -77.79
N GLY A 22 -31.31 25.61 -78.20
CA GLY A 22 -32.31 25.04 -79.11
C GLY A 22 -33.75 25.06 -78.61
N GLY A 23 -34.45 26.16 -78.92
CA GLY A 23 -35.77 26.09 -79.55
C GLY A 23 -36.95 25.55 -78.73
N GLY A 24 -37.81 26.49 -78.33
CA GLY A 24 -39.24 26.40 -78.63
C GLY A 24 -40.12 25.64 -77.63
N GLY A 25 -41.23 26.29 -77.29
CA GLY A 25 -42.44 25.60 -76.82
C GLY A 25 -42.80 25.92 -75.39
N GLY A 26 -43.91 26.66 -75.24
CA GLY A 26 -44.51 26.98 -73.95
C GLY A 26 -44.91 25.75 -73.14
N GLY A 27 -45.09 25.97 -71.85
CA GLY A 27 -45.53 24.96 -70.92
C GLY A 27 -45.17 25.39 -69.50
N ASP A 28 -46.14 25.99 -68.82
CA ASP A 28 -46.11 26.28 -67.39
C ASP A 28 -45.69 25.02 -66.62
N LYS A 29 -44.45 25.02 -66.10
CA LYS A 29 -43.94 23.98 -65.21
C LYS A 29 -43.60 24.58 -63.86
N LYS A 30 -44.43 24.21 -62.89
CA LYS A 30 -44.26 24.36 -61.44
C LYS A 30 -42.83 24.07 -61.01
N GLY A 31 -42.22 25.03 -60.31
CA GLY A 31 -41.01 24.84 -59.52
C GLY A 31 -41.29 23.96 -58.28
N PRO A 32 -40.22 23.43 -57.66
CA PRO A 32 -40.32 22.49 -56.52
C PRO A 32 -40.99 23.13 -55.30
N PRO A 33 -41.62 22.32 -54.43
CA PRO A 33 -42.63 22.77 -53.48
C PRO A 33 -42.06 23.80 -52.52
N ASP A 34 -42.51 25.03 -52.68
CA ASP A 34 -42.12 26.16 -51.86
C ASP A 34 -42.52 25.90 -50.41
N LEU A 35 -41.52 25.76 -49.53
CA LEU A 35 -41.70 25.86 -48.07
C LEU A 35 -42.40 27.18 -47.70
N ASP A 36 -42.27 28.18 -48.56
CA ASP A 36 -42.96 29.46 -48.50
C ASP A 36 -44.48 29.35 -48.77
N GLU A 37 -44.90 28.42 -49.62
CA GLU A 37 -46.32 28.14 -49.89
C GLU A 37 -46.92 27.29 -48.77
N ALA A 38 -46.15 26.39 -48.17
CA ALA A 38 -46.54 25.66 -46.96
C ALA A 38 -46.63 26.59 -45.73
N PHE A 39 -45.69 27.53 -45.58
CA PHE A 39 -45.70 28.53 -44.51
C PHE A 39 -46.83 29.54 -44.68
N ARG A 40 -47.11 29.98 -45.92
CA ARG A 40 -48.29 30.82 -46.22
C ARG A 40 -49.60 30.06 -46.03
N LYS A 41 -49.70 28.78 -46.42
CA LYS A 41 -50.89 27.96 -46.11
C LYS A 41 -51.09 27.77 -44.62
N LEU A 42 -50.01 27.60 -43.84
CA LEU A 42 -50.08 27.53 -42.38
C LEU A 42 -50.55 28.88 -41.83
N GLN A 43 -49.94 29.99 -42.26
CA GLN A 43 -50.31 31.35 -41.85
C GLN A 43 -51.75 31.70 -42.25
N ASP A 44 -52.22 31.30 -43.42
CA ASP A 44 -53.57 31.55 -43.94
C ASP A 44 -54.61 30.65 -43.26
N SER A 45 -54.25 29.40 -42.92
CA SER A 45 -55.12 28.53 -42.11
C SER A 45 -55.22 28.99 -40.64
N LEU A 46 -54.12 29.53 -40.09
CA LEU A 46 -54.08 30.11 -38.74
C LEU A 46 -54.82 31.46 -38.70
N ASN A 47 -54.64 32.32 -39.71
CA ASN A 47 -55.41 33.54 -39.90
C ASN A 47 -56.89 33.26 -40.23
N GLY A 48 -57.22 32.13 -40.87
CA GLY A 48 -58.60 31.68 -41.08
C GLY A 48 -59.31 31.29 -39.78
N MET A 49 -58.56 30.84 -38.76
CA MET A 49 -59.08 30.50 -37.44
C MET A 49 -58.99 31.65 -36.40
N PHE A 50 -58.14 32.66 -36.64
CA PHE A 50 -57.98 33.85 -35.79
C PHE A 50 -58.56 35.15 -36.35
N GLY A 51 -58.90 35.19 -37.64
CA GLY A 51 -59.34 36.38 -38.35
C GLY A 51 -60.83 36.63 -38.19
N SER A 52 -61.25 37.10 -37.02
CA SER A 52 -62.58 37.69 -36.81
C SER A 52 -62.81 38.89 -37.75
N GLY A 53 -63.48 38.62 -38.87
CA GLY A 53 -64.41 39.51 -39.60
C GLY A 53 -64.07 40.99 -39.73
N LYS A 54 -63.45 41.38 -40.85
CA LYS A 54 -63.44 42.76 -41.34
C LYS A 54 -64.78 43.06 -42.03
N LYS A 55 -65.70 43.77 -41.38
CA LYS A 55 -66.93 44.31 -42.02
C LYS A 55 -66.71 45.75 -42.51
N ARG A 56 -66.90 45.95 -43.81
CA ARG A 56 -67.07 47.24 -44.48
C ARG A 56 -68.57 47.44 -44.69
N GLY A 57 -69.14 48.51 -44.12
CA GLY A 57 -70.38 49.14 -44.58
C GLY A 57 -71.71 48.62 -44.00
N GLY A 58 -72.51 49.57 -43.49
CA GLY A 58 -73.97 49.58 -43.68
C GLY A 58 -74.83 48.97 -42.56
N GLY A 59 -75.38 49.86 -41.72
CA GLY A 59 -76.80 49.86 -41.29
C GLY A 59 -77.38 48.64 -40.59
N GLY A 60 -77.72 48.84 -39.31
CA GLY A 60 -78.92 48.25 -38.71
C GLY A 60 -78.80 46.85 -38.11
N ASP A 61 -79.42 46.74 -36.94
CA ASP A 61 -79.77 45.53 -36.19
C ASP A 61 -78.73 44.91 -35.25
N ARG A 62 -79.09 44.96 -33.96
CA ARG A 62 -78.35 44.39 -32.83
C ARG A 62 -78.74 42.93 -32.73
N ASN A 63 -77.95 42.07 -33.35
CA ASN A 63 -77.95 40.65 -33.01
C ASN A 63 -76.58 40.30 -32.42
N ILE A 64 -76.55 40.09 -31.10
CA ILE A 64 -75.36 39.67 -30.35
C ILE A 64 -75.08 38.22 -30.74
N GLY A 65 -74.34 38.07 -31.84
CA GLY A 65 -73.79 36.81 -32.31
C GLY A 65 -72.72 36.31 -31.34
N LYS A 66 -73.12 35.43 -30.44
CA LYS A 66 -72.27 34.58 -29.60
C LYS A 66 -71.45 33.64 -30.51
N GLY A 67 -70.33 34.12 -31.07
CA GLY A 67 -69.60 33.35 -32.09
C GLY A 67 -68.13 33.72 -32.36
N GLY A 68 -67.48 34.51 -31.50
CA GLY A 68 -66.07 34.91 -31.67
C GLY A 68 -65.11 34.42 -30.59
N GLY A 69 -65.60 33.74 -29.55
CA GLY A 69 -64.78 33.27 -28.42
C GLY A 69 -64.04 31.95 -28.68
N TYR A 70 -64.52 31.10 -29.59
CA TYR A 70 -63.99 29.76 -29.78
C TYR A 70 -62.62 29.72 -30.51
N GLY A 71 -62.29 30.74 -31.32
CA GLY A 71 -60.97 30.86 -31.95
C GLY A 71 -59.89 31.22 -30.92
N LEU A 72 -60.09 32.30 -30.17
CA LEU A 72 -59.17 32.71 -29.09
C LEU A 72 -59.04 31.64 -27.98
N LEU A 73 -60.15 30.97 -27.62
CA LEU A 73 -60.12 29.84 -26.69
C LEU A 73 -59.39 28.63 -27.28
N GLY A 74 -59.59 28.33 -28.56
CA GLY A 74 -58.91 27.23 -29.25
C GLY A 74 -57.40 27.40 -29.30
N ILE A 75 -56.91 28.62 -29.58
CA ILE A 75 -55.48 28.88 -29.58
C ILE A 75 -54.91 29.01 -28.16
N GLY A 76 -55.64 29.57 -27.21
CA GLY A 76 -55.24 29.53 -25.80
C GLY A 76 -55.05 28.10 -25.29
N LEU A 77 -55.96 27.20 -25.65
CA LEU A 77 -55.90 25.77 -25.28
C LEU A 77 -54.77 25.05 -26.02
N ALA A 78 -54.54 25.37 -27.31
CA ALA A 78 -53.41 24.83 -28.07
C ALA A 78 -52.05 25.28 -27.50
N ALA A 79 -51.92 26.55 -27.10
CA ALA A 79 -50.72 27.07 -26.46
C ALA A 79 -50.48 26.41 -25.09
N LEU A 80 -51.53 26.26 -24.27
CA LEU A 80 -51.45 25.52 -23.00
C LEU A 80 -51.06 24.06 -23.20
N ALA A 81 -51.64 23.38 -24.20
CA ALA A 81 -51.30 22.01 -24.55
C ALA A 81 -49.85 21.88 -25.02
N ALA A 82 -49.36 22.83 -25.82
CA ALA A 82 -47.96 22.85 -26.27
C ALA A 82 -46.98 23.07 -25.11
N ILE A 83 -47.28 24.00 -24.20
CA ILE A 83 -46.49 24.24 -22.98
C ILE A 83 -46.52 22.99 -22.08
N TRP A 84 -47.67 22.35 -21.94
CA TRP A 84 -47.82 21.12 -21.15
C TRP A 84 -47.02 19.96 -21.75
N LEU A 85 -47.09 19.77 -23.07
CA LEU A 85 -46.37 18.70 -23.76
C LEU A 85 -44.85 18.95 -23.76
N TYR A 86 -44.41 20.21 -23.84
CA TYR A 86 -43.01 20.57 -23.65
C TYR A 86 -42.51 20.23 -22.24
N ASN A 87 -43.30 20.51 -21.20
CA ASN A 87 -42.96 20.15 -19.81
C ASN A 87 -43.08 18.65 -19.52
N ALA A 88 -43.80 17.89 -20.35
CA ALA A 88 -43.96 16.44 -20.21
C ALA A 88 -42.71 15.66 -20.68
N VAL A 89 -41.89 16.26 -21.54
CA VAL A 89 -40.66 15.64 -22.05
C VAL A 89 -39.51 15.92 -21.09
N TYR A 90 -38.74 14.87 -20.76
CA TYR A 90 -37.51 14.98 -19.98
C TYR A 90 -36.45 14.02 -20.52
N VAL A 91 -35.20 14.31 -20.21
CA VAL A 91 -34.05 13.50 -20.61
C VAL A 91 -33.46 12.86 -19.36
N VAL A 92 -33.13 11.57 -19.45
CA VAL A 92 -32.42 10.81 -18.42
C VAL A 92 -31.00 10.57 -18.91
N ASP A 93 -30.01 10.87 -18.06
CA ASP A 93 -28.60 10.63 -18.37
C ASP A 93 -28.23 9.14 -18.26
N GLU A 94 -27.14 8.71 -18.90
CA GLU A 94 -26.63 7.32 -18.89
C GLU A 94 -26.31 6.81 -17.48
N GLN A 95 -25.99 7.72 -16.55
CA GLN A 95 -25.69 7.36 -15.16
C GLN A 95 -26.94 7.36 -14.26
N GLU A 96 -28.07 7.86 -14.75
CA GLU A 96 -29.30 8.04 -13.98
C GLU A 96 -30.37 7.04 -14.42
N GLN A 97 -31.23 6.68 -13.49
CA GLN A 97 -32.48 5.99 -13.79
C GLN A 97 -33.63 6.76 -13.16
N ALA A 98 -34.81 6.64 -13.74
CA ALA A 98 -36.01 7.29 -13.25
C ALA A 98 -37.08 6.25 -12.92
N VAL A 99 -37.56 6.22 -11.67
CA VAL A 99 -38.76 5.45 -11.32
C VAL A 99 -39.97 6.36 -11.45
N VAL A 100 -40.95 5.92 -12.25
CA VAL A 100 -42.19 6.66 -12.47
C VAL A 100 -43.34 5.97 -11.73
N LEU A 101 -44.05 6.75 -10.92
CA LEU A 101 -45.25 6.33 -10.21
C LEU A 101 -46.48 6.95 -10.84
N ARG A 102 -47.44 6.13 -11.25
CA ARG A 102 -48.73 6.57 -11.81
C ARG A 102 -49.83 6.40 -10.76
N PHE A 103 -50.49 7.48 -10.36
CA PHE A 103 -51.45 7.48 -9.24
C PHE A 103 -50.87 6.85 -7.95
N GLY A 104 -49.56 6.98 -7.73
CA GLY A 104 -48.86 6.41 -6.57
C GLY A 104 -48.56 4.91 -6.65
N LYS A 105 -48.90 4.23 -7.75
CA LYS A 105 -48.44 2.85 -8.00
C LYS A 105 -47.23 2.84 -8.91
N TYR A 106 -46.33 1.88 -8.71
CA TYR A 106 -45.20 1.64 -9.61
C TYR A 106 -45.69 1.39 -11.04
N TYR A 107 -45.19 2.16 -12.00
CA TYR A 107 -45.49 1.99 -13.41
C TYR A 107 -44.30 1.35 -14.14
N GLU A 108 -43.15 2.04 -14.16
CA GLU A 108 -41.96 1.59 -14.88
C GLU A 108 -40.69 2.25 -14.33
N THR A 109 -39.57 1.55 -14.45
CA THR A 109 -38.22 2.11 -14.28
C THR A 109 -37.65 2.42 -15.65
N VAL A 110 -37.37 3.70 -15.87
CA VAL A 110 -37.00 4.25 -17.17
C VAL A 110 -35.49 4.48 -17.20
N GLY A 111 -34.86 3.96 -18.25
CA GLY A 111 -33.43 4.10 -18.51
C GLY A 111 -33.05 5.39 -19.24
N PRO A 112 -31.79 5.50 -19.70
CA PRO A 112 -31.28 6.71 -20.35
C PRO A 112 -31.98 7.00 -21.68
N GLY A 113 -32.14 8.28 -21.97
CA GLY A 113 -32.79 8.76 -23.19
C GLY A 113 -33.94 9.74 -22.94
N LEU A 114 -34.67 10.02 -24.02
CA LEU A 114 -35.78 10.97 -24.02
C LEU A 114 -37.07 10.25 -23.62
N ASN A 115 -37.67 10.71 -22.54
CA ASN A 115 -38.83 10.10 -21.91
C ASN A 115 -39.96 11.11 -21.71
N ILE A 116 -41.20 10.62 -21.68
CA ILE A 116 -42.39 11.45 -21.54
C ILE A 116 -43.14 10.99 -20.30
N TYR A 117 -43.44 11.92 -19.40
CA TYR A 117 -44.28 11.66 -18.22
C TYR A 117 -45.46 12.63 -18.18
N PHE A 118 -46.51 12.26 -17.44
CA PHE A 118 -47.70 13.09 -17.31
C PHE A 118 -47.81 13.69 -15.91
N PRO A 119 -47.33 14.93 -15.66
CA PRO A 119 -47.21 15.50 -14.31
C PRO A 119 -48.44 15.45 -13.40
N PRO A 120 -49.69 15.58 -13.90
CA PRO A 120 -50.88 15.53 -13.03
C PRO A 120 -51.12 14.17 -12.37
N ILE A 121 -50.58 13.10 -12.95
CA ILE A 121 -50.85 11.71 -12.56
C ILE A 121 -49.56 10.99 -12.17
N ASP A 122 -48.46 11.33 -12.86
CA ASP A 122 -47.17 10.67 -12.77
C ASP A 122 -46.22 11.48 -11.87
N ARG A 123 -45.59 10.82 -10.90
CA ARG A 123 -44.46 11.34 -10.11
C ARG A 123 -43.18 10.64 -10.55
N LYS A 124 -42.08 11.37 -10.70
CA LYS A 124 -40.77 10.82 -11.07
C LYS A 124 -39.77 10.96 -9.94
N TYR A 125 -38.97 9.93 -9.74
CA TYR A 125 -37.81 9.92 -8.84
C TYR A 125 -36.59 9.55 -9.67
N MET A 126 -35.61 10.45 -9.74
CA MET A 126 -34.43 10.30 -10.59
C MET A 126 -33.21 10.23 -9.68
N GLU A 127 -32.42 9.17 -9.83
CA GLU A 127 -31.22 8.95 -9.01
C GLU A 127 -30.10 8.35 -9.86
N ASN A 128 -28.87 8.70 -9.49
CA ASN A 128 -27.68 8.16 -10.14
C ASN A 128 -27.37 6.75 -9.59
N VAL A 129 -27.50 5.75 -10.47
CA VAL A 129 -27.31 4.32 -10.15
C VAL A 129 -25.91 3.82 -10.49
N THR A 130 -25.18 4.53 -11.35
CA THR A 130 -23.85 4.13 -11.83
C THR A 130 -22.73 4.62 -10.94
N ARG A 131 -22.91 5.77 -10.30
CA ARG A 131 -21.94 6.39 -9.40
C ARG A 131 -21.81 5.62 -8.09
N GLU A 132 -20.58 5.28 -7.75
CA GLU A 132 -20.26 4.76 -6.43
C GLU A 132 -20.28 5.91 -5.41
N ARG A 133 -21.06 5.70 -4.34
CA ARG A 133 -21.17 6.61 -3.21
C ARG A 133 -20.36 6.03 -2.07
N ALA A 134 -19.70 6.90 -1.32
CA ALA A 134 -18.95 6.52 -0.14
C ALA A 134 -19.41 7.37 1.05
N TYR A 135 -19.51 6.75 2.21
CA TYR A 135 -19.64 7.48 3.46
C TYR A 135 -18.70 6.89 4.51
N THR A 136 -18.25 7.76 5.41
CA THR A 136 -17.38 7.38 6.52
C THR A 136 -18.16 7.50 7.82
N LYS A 137 -18.00 6.50 8.69
CA LYS A 137 -18.58 6.46 10.02
C LYS A 137 -17.50 6.04 11.01
N GLN A 138 -17.58 6.56 12.23
CA GLN A 138 -16.75 6.12 13.34
C GLN A 138 -17.67 5.81 14.52
N GLY A 139 -17.28 4.83 15.32
CA GLY A 139 -18.01 4.43 16.51
C GLY A 139 -17.09 3.74 17.52
N GLN A 140 -17.39 3.95 18.80
CA GLN A 140 -16.75 3.24 19.90
C GLN A 140 -17.51 1.95 20.18
N MET A 141 -16.79 0.83 20.21
CA MET A 141 -17.36 -0.51 20.39
C MET A 141 -16.52 -1.29 21.40
N LEU A 142 -17.12 -2.32 21.98
CA LEU A 142 -16.45 -3.27 22.85
C LEU A 142 -16.05 -4.50 22.02
N THR A 143 -14.81 -4.95 22.17
CA THR A 143 -14.30 -6.18 21.57
C THR A 143 -14.67 -7.42 22.40
N GLU A 144 -14.34 -8.62 21.90
CA GLU A 144 -14.57 -9.89 22.61
C GLU A 144 -13.88 -9.94 23.98
N ASP A 145 -12.71 -9.32 24.09
CA ASP A 145 -11.85 -9.25 25.27
C ASP A 145 -12.11 -8.02 26.15
N GLU A 146 -13.31 -7.44 26.09
CA GLU A 146 -13.78 -6.33 26.93
C GLU A 146 -12.98 -5.02 26.78
N ASN A 147 -12.29 -4.84 25.64
CA ASN A 147 -11.57 -3.61 25.35
C ASN A 147 -12.43 -2.65 24.52
N ILE A 148 -12.38 -1.36 24.87
CA ILE A 148 -13.06 -0.31 24.10
C ILE A 148 -12.13 0.10 22.96
N VAL A 149 -12.63 0.06 21.72
CA VAL A 149 -11.90 0.47 20.53
C VAL A 149 -12.74 1.44 19.69
N GLU A 150 -12.08 2.43 19.09
CA GLU A 150 -12.70 3.30 18.09
C GLU A 150 -12.33 2.78 16.70
N VAL A 151 -13.35 2.40 15.91
CA VAL A 151 -13.14 1.82 14.57
C VAL A 151 -13.71 2.78 13.51
N PRO A 152 -12.86 3.49 12.75
CA PRO A 152 -13.31 4.23 11.59
C PRO A 152 -13.53 3.28 10.41
N LEU A 153 -14.66 3.45 9.72
CA LEU A 153 -15.08 2.62 8.60
C LEU A 153 -15.53 3.50 7.44
N THR A 154 -15.13 3.13 6.22
CA THR A 154 -15.67 3.72 5.00
C THR A 154 -16.40 2.64 4.21
N VAL A 155 -17.68 2.87 3.91
CA VAL A 155 -18.51 1.95 3.11
C VAL A 155 -18.74 2.58 1.75
N GLN A 156 -18.43 1.81 0.70
CA GLN A 156 -18.67 2.16 -0.69
C GLN A 156 -19.82 1.31 -1.24
N TYR A 157 -20.81 1.96 -1.81
CA TYR A 157 -22.02 1.32 -2.31
C TYR A 157 -22.51 1.96 -3.59
N ARG A 158 -23.35 1.21 -4.31
CA ARG A 158 -24.09 1.69 -5.48
C ARG A 158 -25.53 1.22 -5.42
N ILE A 159 -26.39 1.92 -6.14
CA ILE A 159 -27.80 1.54 -6.27
C ILE A 159 -27.88 0.52 -7.41
N SER A 160 -28.31 -0.69 -7.12
CA SER A 160 -28.51 -1.74 -8.14
C SER A 160 -29.94 -1.76 -8.65
N ASN A 161 -30.93 -1.62 -7.76
CA ASN A 161 -32.33 -1.53 -8.14
C ASN A 161 -32.96 -0.25 -7.58
N LEU A 162 -33.25 0.70 -8.47
CA LEU A 162 -33.84 1.99 -8.07
C LEU A 162 -35.28 1.85 -7.57
N GLN A 163 -36.05 0.87 -8.07
CA GLN A 163 -37.41 0.64 -7.62
C GLN A 163 -37.44 0.31 -6.13
N ASP A 164 -36.61 -0.64 -5.73
CA ASP A 164 -36.51 -1.10 -4.33
C ASP A 164 -35.99 0.02 -3.42
N PHE A 165 -35.02 0.80 -3.91
CA PHE A 165 -34.43 1.94 -3.20
C PHE A 165 -35.44 3.04 -2.87
N VAL A 166 -36.37 3.34 -3.79
CA VAL A 166 -37.35 4.42 -3.62
C VAL A 166 -38.62 3.94 -2.90
N LEU A 167 -39.02 2.67 -3.06
CA LEU A 167 -40.36 2.22 -2.66
C LEU A 167 -40.40 1.29 -1.46
N ASN A 168 -39.36 0.51 -1.18
CA ASN A 168 -39.41 -0.45 -0.08
C ASN A 168 -39.02 0.18 1.26
N VAL A 169 -38.12 1.17 1.23
CA VAL A 169 -37.54 1.80 2.43
C VAL A 169 -37.62 3.31 2.30
N ASP A 170 -38.12 4.00 3.33
CA ASP A 170 -38.30 5.46 3.32
C ASP A 170 -36.95 6.21 3.26
N GLN A 171 -35.98 5.79 4.09
CA GLN A 171 -34.64 6.40 4.14
C GLN A 171 -33.55 5.33 3.99
N PRO A 172 -33.28 4.87 2.75
CA PRO A 172 -32.37 3.75 2.51
C PRO A 172 -30.93 4.03 2.96
N GLU A 173 -30.48 5.29 2.88
CA GLU A 173 -29.15 5.69 3.35
C GLU A 173 -29.02 5.62 4.89
N VAL A 174 -30.07 5.98 5.63
CA VAL A 174 -30.09 5.88 7.09
C VAL A 174 -30.17 4.41 7.53
N SER A 175 -30.99 3.61 6.84
CA SER A 175 -31.02 2.16 7.06
C SER A 175 -29.67 1.49 6.77
N LEU A 176 -28.95 1.94 5.74
CA LEU A 176 -27.59 1.49 5.45
C LEU A 176 -26.62 1.83 6.60
N GLN A 177 -26.70 3.05 7.16
CA GLN A 177 -25.88 3.44 8.30
C GLN A 177 -26.18 2.59 9.54
N HIS A 178 -27.45 2.36 9.86
CA HIS A 178 -27.83 1.50 11.00
C HIS A 178 -27.44 0.04 10.79
N ALA A 179 -27.63 -0.51 9.57
CA ALA A 179 -27.20 -1.86 9.23
C ALA A 179 -25.69 -2.01 9.34
N THR A 180 -24.93 -0.98 8.94
CA THR A 180 -23.48 -0.93 9.09
C THR A 180 -23.06 -0.90 10.54
N ASP A 181 -23.69 -0.08 11.37
CA ASP A 181 -23.43 -0.03 12.80
C ASP A 181 -23.71 -1.40 13.47
N SER A 182 -24.78 -2.09 13.06
CA SER A 182 -25.10 -3.44 13.53
C SER A 182 -24.10 -4.50 13.07
N ALA A 183 -23.69 -4.47 11.79
CA ALA A 183 -22.70 -5.40 11.24
C ALA A 183 -21.32 -5.19 11.89
N LEU A 184 -20.88 -3.94 12.00
CA LEU A 184 -19.64 -3.56 12.66
C LEU A 184 -19.64 -4.00 14.12
N ARG A 185 -20.70 -3.72 14.90
CA ARG A 185 -20.83 -4.17 16.29
C ARG A 185 -20.71 -5.68 16.44
N HIS A 186 -21.35 -6.43 15.54
CA HIS A 186 -21.32 -7.87 15.60
C HIS A 186 -19.93 -8.44 15.34
N VAL A 187 -19.24 -7.93 14.32
CA VAL A 187 -17.89 -8.40 13.95
C VAL A 187 -16.87 -7.97 15.00
N VAL A 188 -16.87 -6.71 15.43
CA VAL A 188 -15.95 -6.21 16.47
C VAL A 188 -16.18 -6.93 17.80
N GLY A 189 -17.44 -7.17 18.20
CA GLY A 189 -17.75 -7.88 19.44
C GLY A 189 -17.45 -9.39 19.42
N SER A 190 -17.12 -9.96 18.27
CA SER A 190 -16.69 -11.36 18.12
C SER A 190 -15.20 -11.49 17.75
N THR A 191 -14.46 -10.39 17.81
CA THR A 191 -13.04 -10.32 17.49
C THR A 191 -12.29 -9.75 18.69
N SER A 192 -11.09 -10.28 18.97
CA SER A 192 -10.22 -9.73 20.01
C SER A 192 -9.57 -8.42 19.58
N MET A 193 -9.22 -7.57 20.54
CA MET A 193 -8.55 -6.28 20.30
C MET A 193 -7.30 -6.41 19.42
N ASP A 194 -6.46 -7.40 19.69
CA ASP A 194 -5.21 -7.63 18.94
C ASP A 194 -5.48 -7.85 17.44
N GLN A 195 -6.50 -8.67 17.11
CA GLN A 195 -6.88 -8.90 15.72
C GLN A 195 -7.50 -7.66 15.06
N VAL A 196 -8.22 -6.83 15.83
CA VAL A 196 -8.79 -5.57 15.36
C VAL A 196 -7.70 -4.55 15.02
N LEU A 197 -6.60 -4.53 15.78
CA LEU A 197 -5.48 -3.59 15.62
C LEU A 197 -4.43 -4.03 14.60
N THR A 198 -4.30 -5.33 14.33
CA THR A 198 -3.23 -5.90 13.51
C THR A 198 -3.72 -6.28 12.10
N GLU A 199 -3.64 -7.57 11.75
CA GLU A 199 -3.88 -8.10 10.39
C GLU A 199 -5.33 -8.55 10.18
N GLY A 200 -6.11 -8.72 11.25
CA GLY A 200 -7.50 -9.18 11.18
C GLY A 200 -8.46 -8.24 10.42
N ARG A 201 -8.03 -7.00 10.12
CA ARG A 201 -8.83 -5.97 9.45
C ARG A 201 -9.33 -6.34 8.05
N GLU A 202 -8.54 -7.09 7.28
CA GLU A 202 -8.96 -7.51 5.94
C GLU A 202 -10.08 -8.54 6.03
N GLN A 203 -9.95 -9.48 6.96
CA GLN A 203 -10.98 -10.48 7.23
C GLN A 203 -12.26 -9.83 7.76
N MET A 204 -12.14 -8.89 8.70
CA MET A 204 -13.28 -8.12 9.21
C MET A 204 -13.99 -7.35 8.10
N ALA A 205 -13.26 -6.73 7.17
CA ALA A 205 -13.85 -6.01 6.05
C ALA A 205 -14.71 -6.94 5.16
N VAL A 206 -14.23 -8.16 4.91
CA VAL A 206 -14.97 -9.19 4.17
C VAL A 206 -16.24 -9.60 4.93
N ASP A 207 -16.11 -9.90 6.22
CA ASP A 207 -17.22 -10.35 7.05
C ASP A 207 -18.30 -9.27 7.24
N ILE A 208 -17.88 -8.01 7.44
CA ILE A 208 -18.77 -6.85 7.51
C ILE A 208 -19.49 -6.68 6.17
N ARG A 209 -18.78 -6.74 5.04
CA ARG A 209 -19.39 -6.60 3.71
C ARG A 209 -20.45 -7.68 3.47
N GLU A 210 -20.17 -8.94 3.79
CA GLU A 210 -21.13 -10.04 3.62
C GLU A 210 -22.37 -9.85 4.50
N ARG A 211 -22.18 -9.52 5.78
CA ARG A 211 -23.29 -9.29 6.71
C ARG A 211 -24.11 -8.07 6.35
N LEU A 212 -23.44 -6.98 5.96
CA LEU A 212 -24.10 -5.75 5.52
C LEU A 212 -24.95 -6.02 4.29
N GLN A 213 -24.42 -6.73 3.29
CA GLN A 213 -25.21 -7.11 2.10
C GLN A 213 -26.42 -7.95 2.50
N ARG A 214 -26.26 -8.93 3.39
CA ARG A 214 -27.37 -9.77 3.88
C ARG A 214 -28.47 -8.94 4.57
N PHE A 215 -28.11 -7.93 5.35
CA PHE A 215 -29.09 -7.02 5.96
C PHE A 215 -29.82 -6.18 4.91
N LEU A 216 -29.10 -5.62 3.93
CA LEU A 216 -29.68 -4.82 2.85
C LEU A 216 -30.60 -5.66 1.94
N ASP A 217 -30.24 -6.91 1.67
CA ASP A 217 -31.06 -7.86 0.92
C ASP A 217 -32.35 -8.21 1.69
N THR A 218 -32.25 -8.39 3.01
CA THR A 218 -33.41 -8.66 3.88
C THR A 218 -34.36 -7.47 3.91
N TYR A 219 -33.84 -6.25 3.98
CA TYR A 219 -34.63 -5.01 3.93
C TYR A 219 -35.08 -4.64 2.52
N ARG A 220 -34.55 -5.31 1.48
CA ARG A 220 -34.79 -5.01 0.06
C ARG A 220 -34.58 -3.54 -0.26
N THR A 221 -33.44 -2.99 0.16
CA THR A 221 -33.08 -1.57 -0.06
C THR A 221 -32.64 -1.28 -1.50
N GLY A 222 -32.40 -2.29 -2.33
CA GLY A 222 -31.87 -2.10 -3.69
C GLY A 222 -30.42 -1.62 -3.75
N ILE A 223 -29.71 -1.61 -2.61
CA ILE A 223 -28.30 -1.20 -2.49
C ILE A 223 -27.39 -2.42 -2.60
N THR A 224 -26.33 -2.29 -3.39
CA THR A 224 -25.21 -3.25 -3.42
C THR A 224 -23.97 -2.60 -2.83
N VAL A 225 -23.36 -3.29 -1.86
CA VAL A 225 -22.10 -2.86 -1.24
C VAL A 225 -20.95 -3.31 -2.12
N THR A 226 -20.22 -2.36 -2.69
CA THR A 226 -19.03 -2.66 -3.51
C THR A 226 -17.87 -3.05 -2.60
N GLN A 227 -17.55 -2.19 -1.63
CA GLN A 227 -16.37 -2.36 -0.79
C GLN A 227 -16.58 -1.77 0.60
N VAL A 228 -15.99 -2.41 1.60
CA VAL A 228 -15.94 -1.92 2.98
C VAL A 228 -14.47 -1.80 3.35
N ASN A 229 -14.06 -0.62 3.79
CA ASN A 229 -12.69 -0.33 4.21
C ASN A 229 -12.67 0.00 5.69
N VAL A 230 -12.16 -0.92 6.50
CA VAL A 230 -11.92 -0.74 7.93
C VAL A 230 -10.58 -0.01 8.07
N GLN A 231 -10.58 1.20 8.62
CA GLN A 231 -9.35 1.94 8.90
C GLN A 231 -8.74 1.46 10.22
N SER A 232 -7.50 1.84 10.51
CA SER A 232 -6.81 1.46 11.74
C SER A 232 -7.63 1.88 12.96
N ALA A 233 -8.07 0.89 13.73
CA ALA A 233 -8.70 1.13 15.01
C ALA A 233 -7.66 1.64 16.01
N ALA A 234 -8.10 2.46 16.96
CA ALA A 234 -7.23 2.97 18.01
C ALA A 234 -7.89 2.78 19.39
N ALA A 235 -7.06 2.59 20.41
CA ALA A 235 -7.51 2.66 21.79
C ALA A 235 -7.91 4.12 22.13
N PRO A 236 -8.86 4.33 23.06
CA PRO A 236 -9.20 5.65 23.55
C PRO A 236 -7.96 6.37 24.09
N ARG A 237 -7.86 7.68 23.83
CA ARG A 237 -6.70 8.50 24.23
C ARG A 237 -6.43 8.46 25.73
N GLU A 238 -7.45 8.23 26.54
CA GLU A 238 -7.37 8.20 28.01
C GLU A 238 -6.53 7.04 28.55
N VAL A 239 -6.47 5.92 27.83
CA VAL A 239 -5.81 4.68 28.27
C VAL A 239 -4.60 4.30 27.42
N GLN A 240 -4.35 5.03 26.34
CA GLN A 240 -3.30 4.72 25.36
C GLN A 240 -1.91 4.57 26.00
N GLU A 241 -1.53 5.46 26.93
CA GLU A 241 -0.21 5.40 27.59
C GLU A 241 -0.03 4.10 28.39
N ALA A 242 -1.06 3.64 29.10
CA ALA A 242 -1.00 2.41 29.87
C ALA A 242 -0.93 1.17 28.97
N PHE A 243 -1.61 1.19 27.82
CA PHE A 243 -1.50 0.12 26.82
C PHE A 243 -0.13 0.07 26.17
N ASP A 244 0.41 1.21 25.77
CA ASP A 244 1.76 1.32 25.23
C ASP A 244 2.81 0.83 26.24
N ASP A 245 2.57 1.04 27.54
CA ASP A 245 3.42 0.50 28.60
C ASP A 245 3.38 -1.03 28.68
N VAL A 246 2.19 -1.65 28.62
CA VAL A 246 2.06 -3.11 28.61
C VAL A 246 2.70 -3.74 27.37
N ILE A 247 2.56 -3.11 26.20
CA ILE A 247 3.19 -3.56 24.96
C ILE A 247 4.71 -3.49 25.09
N ARG A 248 5.26 -2.35 25.54
CA ARG A 248 6.71 -2.20 25.79
C ARG A 248 7.22 -3.25 26.78
N ALA A 249 6.50 -3.49 27.87
CA ALA A 249 6.88 -4.49 28.86
C ALA A 249 6.91 -5.91 28.28
N ARG A 250 5.95 -6.29 27.42
CA ARG A 250 5.96 -7.59 26.71
C ARG A 250 7.10 -7.69 25.71
N GLU A 251 7.37 -6.63 24.97
CA GLU A 251 8.50 -6.59 24.04
C GLU A 251 9.84 -6.69 24.78
N ASP A 252 9.96 -6.02 25.92
CA ASP A 252 11.12 -6.10 26.80
C ASP A 252 11.30 -7.52 27.36
N GLU A 253 10.22 -8.16 27.81
CA GLU A 253 10.23 -9.56 28.25
C GLU A 253 10.70 -10.50 27.12
N GLN A 254 10.11 -10.38 25.93
CA GLN A 254 10.48 -11.22 24.78
C GLN A 254 11.94 -10.97 24.37
N ARG A 255 12.39 -9.71 24.40
CA ARG A 255 13.79 -9.35 24.11
C ARG A 255 14.73 -9.96 25.14
N ALA A 256 14.39 -9.90 26.43
CA ALA A 256 15.19 -10.50 27.51
C ALA A 256 15.27 -12.03 27.38
N ARG A 257 14.15 -12.69 27.04
CA ARG A 257 14.13 -14.14 26.75
C ARG A 257 15.02 -14.48 25.56
N ASN A 258 14.87 -13.77 24.44
CA ASN A 258 15.67 -13.99 23.24
C ASN A 258 17.18 -13.77 23.51
N GLN A 259 17.53 -12.77 24.31
CA GLN A 259 18.92 -12.52 24.73
C GLN A 259 19.45 -13.65 25.62
N ALA A 260 18.65 -14.13 26.58
CA ALA A 260 19.03 -15.25 27.44
C ALA A 260 19.22 -16.55 26.65
N GLU A 261 18.33 -16.85 25.71
CA GLU A 261 18.45 -17.99 24.80
C GLU A 261 19.69 -17.84 23.90
N SER A 262 19.91 -16.67 23.31
CA SER A 262 21.11 -16.39 22.51
C SER A 262 22.39 -16.57 23.33
N TYR A 263 22.41 -16.12 24.59
CA TYR A 263 23.57 -16.28 25.48
C TYR A 263 23.82 -17.76 25.79
N ALA A 264 22.77 -18.50 26.16
CA ALA A 264 22.86 -19.94 26.42
C ALA A 264 23.34 -20.71 25.17
N ASN A 265 22.79 -20.37 24.01
CA ASN A 265 23.16 -20.94 22.71
C ASN A 265 24.59 -20.58 22.29
N GLY A 266 25.20 -19.53 22.83
CA GLY A 266 26.60 -19.19 22.62
C GLY A 266 27.54 -19.91 23.61
N VAL A 267 27.26 -19.80 24.91
CA VAL A 267 28.15 -20.27 25.97
C VAL A 267 28.23 -21.80 26.02
N VAL A 268 27.12 -22.50 25.82
CA VAL A 268 27.10 -23.97 25.92
C VAL A 268 27.95 -24.63 24.82
N PRO A 269 27.81 -24.26 23.53
CA PRO A 269 28.68 -24.80 22.49
C PRO A 269 30.15 -24.39 22.65
N GLU A 270 30.43 -23.15 23.08
CA GLU A 270 31.79 -22.70 23.30
C GLU A 270 32.47 -23.51 24.42
N ALA A 271 31.80 -23.67 25.57
CA ALA A 271 32.30 -24.48 26.68
C ALA A 271 32.51 -25.94 26.27
N ARG A 272 31.59 -26.52 25.48
CA ARG A 272 31.75 -27.88 24.92
C ARG A 272 32.94 -27.97 23.98
N GLY A 273 33.15 -26.97 23.12
CA GLY A 273 34.28 -26.90 22.21
C GLY A 273 35.62 -26.77 22.94
N GLN A 274 35.67 -25.97 23.99
CA GLN A 274 36.85 -25.84 24.86
C GLN A 274 37.14 -27.15 25.60
N ALA A 275 36.12 -27.80 26.16
CA ALA A 275 36.27 -29.10 26.83
C ALA A 275 36.80 -30.17 25.85
N GLN A 276 36.24 -30.23 24.64
CA GLN A 276 36.72 -31.16 23.61
C GLN A 276 38.17 -30.85 23.21
N ARG A 277 38.53 -29.57 23.03
CA ARG A 277 39.90 -29.16 22.71
C ARG A 277 40.89 -29.65 23.76
N ILE A 278 40.59 -29.46 25.05
CA ILE A 278 41.46 -29.90 26.15
C ILE A 278 41.67 -31.43 26.10
N ILE A 279 40.61 -32.19 25.80
CA ILE A 279 40.70 -33.65 25.66
C ILE A 279 41.57 -34.04 24.46
N GLU A 280 41.39 -33.38 23.31
CA GLU A 280 42.20 -33.63 22.12
C GLU A 280 43.68 -33.25 22.32
N ASP A 281 43.96 -32.12 22.97
CA ASP A 281 45.32 -31.68 23.31
C ASP A 281 45.99 -32.69 24.26
N ALA A 282 45.25 -33.20 25.26
CA ALA A 282 45.74 -34.22 26.18
C ALA A 282 46.02 -35.55 25.48
N ASN A 283 45.15 -35.98 24.56
CA ASN A 283 45.37 -37.16 23.74
C ASN A 283 46.58 -36.99 22.80
N GLY A 284 46.70 -35.82 22.16
CA GLY A 284 47.83 -35.46 21.30
C GLY A 284 49.15 -35.51 22.06
N TYR A 285 49.20 -34.92 23.26
CA TYR A 285 50.39 -34.97 24.13
C TYR A 285 50.73 -36.40 24.56
N ARG A 286 49.73 -37.21 24.95
CA ARG A 286 49.93 -38.62 25.29
C ARG A 286 50.56 -39.38 24.12
N ASP A 287 50.00 -39.21 22.93
CA ASP A 287 50.43 -39.91 21.74
C ASP A 287 51.82 -39.43 21.28
N GLU A 288 52.13 -38.14 21.42
CA GLU A 288 53.46 -37.56 21.21
C GLU A 288 54.50 -38.19 22.15
N VAL A 289 54.21 -38.27 23.45
CA VAL A 289 55.11 -38.86 24.45
C VAL A 289 55.36 -40.33 24.15
N ILE A 290 54.32 -41.09 23.82
CA ILE A 290 54.44 -42.51 23.45
C ILE A 290 55.27 -42.66 22.17
N ALA A 291 55.02 -41.84 21.14
CA ALA A 291 55.75 -41.88 19.89
C ALA A 291 57.23 -41.51 20.07
N ARG A 292 57.53 -40.48 20.86
CA ARG A 292 58.90 -40.07 21.20
C ARG A 292 59.63 -41.19 21.94
N ALA A 293 59.03 -41.77 22.98
CA ALA A 293 59.61 -42.86 23.75
C ALA A 293 59.87 -44.10 22.89
N LYS A 294 58.93 -44.47 22.01
CA LYS A 294 59.12 -45.57 21.04
C LYS A 294 60.25 -45.26 20.04
N GLY A 295 60.28 -44.04 19.49
CA GLY A 295 61.32 -43.61 18.57
C GLY A 295 62.72 -43.63 19.19
N GLU A 296 62.84 -43.19 20.45
CA GLU A 296 64.09 -43.25 21.21
C GLU A 296 64.51 -44.69 21.52
N ALA A 297 63.58 -45.56 21.91
CA ALA A 297 63.84 -46.98 22.16
C ALA A 297 64.30 -47.71 20.87
N ASP A 298 63.64 -47.43 19.75
CA ASP A 298 64.02 -47.97 18.43
C ASP A 298 65.40 -47.46 18.00
N ARG A 299 65.67 -46.17 18.20
CA ARG A 299 66.99 -45.56 17.95
C ARG A 299 68.07 -46.24 18.80
N PHE A 300 67.81 -46.44 20.09
CA PHE A 300 68.74 -47.12 20.99
C PHE A 300 68.99 -48.57 20.57
N THR A 301 67.94 -49.32 20.23
CA THR A 301 68.05 -50.71 19.79
C THR A 301 68.91 -50.84 18.54
N LYS A 302 68.70 -49.97 17.55
CA LYS A 302 69.53 -49.90 16.33
C LYS A 302 70.98 -49.53 16.65
N LEU A 303 71.19 -48.55 17.54
CA LEU A 303 72.52 -48.10 17.94
C LEU A 303 73.31 -49.19 18.68
N VAL A 304 72.68 -49.93 19.60
CA VAL A 304 73.33 -51.03 20.35
C VAL A 304 73.72 -52.16 19.40
N ALA A 305 72.90 -52.47 18.40
CA ALA A 305 73.21 -53.48 17.40
C ALA A 305 74.48 -53.13 16.62
N GLU A 306 74.67 -51.88 16.20
CA GLU A 306 75.88 -51.42 15.52
C GLU A 306 77.08 -51.29 16.45
N TYR A 307 76.88 -50.81 17.69
CA TYR A 307 77.94 -50.72 18.70
C TYR A 307 78.58 -52.08 19.00
N ARG A 308 77.77 -53.16 19.01
CA ARG A 308 78.27 -54.54 19.19
C ARG A 308 79.15 -55.01 18.03
N LYS A 309 78.97 -54.48 16.81
CA LYS A 309 79.81 -54.82 15.65
C LYS A 309 81.15 -54.07 15.68
N ALA A 310 81.14 -52.79 16.05
CA ALA A 310 82.33 -51.94 16.03
C ALA A 310 82.32 -50.89 17.16
N PRO A 311 82.90 -51.21 18.34
CA PRO A 311 82.74 -50.39 19.54
C PRO A 311 83.53 -49.06 19.52
N GLU A 312 84.77 -49.06 19.01
CA GLU A 312 85.64 -47.86 19.05
C GLU A 312 85.14 -46.74 18.13
N VAL A 313 84.81 -47.08 16.87
CA VAL A 313 84.31 -46.11 15.89
C VAL A 313 82.96 -45.53 16.28
N THR A 314 82.07 -46.33 16.88
CA THR A 314 80.76 -45.88 17.31
C THR A 314 80.85 -44.92 18.49
N ARG A 315 81.76 -45.16 19.45
CA ARG A 315 82.03 -44.23 20.56
C ARG A 315 82.57 -42.89 20.08
N GLN A 316 83.58 -42.92 19.20
CA GLN A 316 84.16 -41.70 18.66
C GLN A 316 83.12 -40.89 17.87
N ARG A 317 82.29 -41.56 17.06
CA ARG A 317 81.19 -40.89 16.36
C ARG A 317 80.19 -40.26 17.32
N LEU A 318 79.73 -41.00 18.33
CA LEU A 318 78.79 -40.45 19.31
C LEU A 318 79.38 -39.23 20.04
N TYR A 319 80.66 -39.30 20.41
CA TYR A 319 81.37 -38.18 21.02
C TYR A 319 81.45 -36.97 20.08
N LEU A 320 81.83 -37.17 18.82
CA LEU A 320 81.90 -36.08 17.85
C LEU A 320 80.52 -35.50 17.54
N ASP A 321 79.48 -36.32 17.41
CA ASP A 321 78.09 -35.87 17.16
C ASP A 321 77.57 -35.06 18.37
N THR A 322 77.77 -35.55 19.60
CA THR A 322 77.38 -34.81 20.81
C THR A 322 78.19 -33.52 20.99
N MET A 323 79.50 -33.54 20.72
CA MET A 323 80.32 -32.34 20.73
C MET A 323 79.87 -31.36 19.65
N GLN A 324 79.53 -31.84 18.44
CA GLN A 324 79.00 -31.00 17.37
C GLN A 324 77.69 -30.33 17.79
N GLU A 325 76.75 -31.06 18.39
CA GLU A 325 75.47 -30.52 18.87
C GLU A 325 75.67 -29.49 20.01
N VAL A 326 76.55 -29.80 20.96
CA VAL A 326 76.90 -28.86 22.04
C VAL A 326 77.59 -27.62 21.47
N TYR A 327 78.54 -27.77 20.55
CA TYR A 327 79.25 -26.65 19.95
C TYR A 327 78.35 -25.82 19.03
N SER A 328 77.38 -26.42 18.32
CA SER A 328 76.40 -25.67 17.51
C SER A 328 75.43 -24.87 18.35
N ASN A 329 75.04 -25.39 19.52
CA ASN A 329 74.19 -24.68 20.48
C ASN A 329 74.99 -23.72 21.38
N SER A 330 76.32 -23.74 21.33
CA SER A 330 77.18 -22.79 22.04
C SER A 330 77.41 -21.54 21.18
N SER A 331 77.01 -20.38 21.70
CA SER A 331 77.24 -19.11 21.01
C SER A 331 78.73 -18.73 21.07
N LYS A 332 79.46 -18.87 19.97
CA LYS A 332 80.84 -18.40 19.83
C LYS A 332 80.85 -16.95 19.35
N VAL A 333 81.12 -16.01 20.25
CA VAL A 333 81.30 -14.59 19.90
C VAL A 333 82.79 -14.31 19.72
N LEU A 334 83.21 -14.00 18.49
CA LEU A 334 84.57 -13.60 18.16
C LEU A 334 84.63 -12.07 18.11
N VAL A 335 85.38 -11.44 19.01
CA VAL A 335 85.66 -9.99 18.96
C VAL A 335 86.98 -9.79 18.23
N THR A 336 86.94 -9.32 16.99
CA THR A 336 88.14 -8.96 16.23
C THR A 336 88.58 -7.56 16.61
N ALA A 337 89.72 -7.42 17.31
CA ALA A 337 90.41 -6.14 17.38
C ALA A 337 91.10 -5.90 16.03
N LYS A 338 90.90 -4.70 15.45
CA LYS A 338 91.72 -4.24 14.33
C LYS A 338 93.18 -4.30 14.76
N ASP A 339 94.01 -4.91 13.93
CA ASP A 339 95.47 -5.06 14.08
C ASP A 339 95.96 -6.27 14.90
N GLY A 340 95.68 -7.46 14.36
CA GLY A 340 96.76 -8.37 14.00
C GLY A 340 97.42 -9.26 15.07
N GLN A 341 97.23 -9.05 16.37
CA GLN A 341 97.75 -9.99 17.38
C GLN A 341 96.80 -10.15 18.59
N ASN A 342 96.35 -11.40 18.76
CA ASN A 342 95.64 -11.98 19.92
C ASN A 342 94.09 -11.92 19.91
N ASN A 343 93.46 -12.93 19.32
CA ASN A 343 92.04 -13.24 19.55
C ASN A 343 91.86 -13.72 21.00
N LEU A 344 91.38 -12.86 21.89
CA LEU A 344 90.91 -13.29 23.21
C LEU A 344 89.59 -14.03 23.06
N LEU A 345 89.60 -15.34 23.34
CA LEU A 345 88.39 -16.15 23.46
C LEU A 345 87.62 -15.70 24.71
N TYR A 346 86.65 -14.80 24.53
CA TYR A 346 85.75 -14.37 25.59
C TYR A 346 84.61 -15.39 25.70
N LEU A 347 84.58 -16.15 26.79
CA LEU A 347 83.40 -16.93 27.20
C LEU A 347 82.54 -16.03 28.09
N PRO A 348 81.46 -15.40 27.58
CA PRO A 348 80.54 -14.64 28.40
C PRO A 348 79.70 -15.59 29.27
N LEU A 349 80.23 -15.97 30.44
CA LEU A 349 79.48 -16.76 31.42
C LEU A 349 78.21 -16.03 31.87
N ASP A 350 78.23 -14.70 31.88
CA ASP A 350 77.12 -13.83 32.29
C ASP A 350 75.90 -13.93 31.35
N LYS A 351 76.13 -14.02 30.03
CA LYS A 351 75.03 -14.16 29.04
C LYS A 351 74.48 -15.59 28.95
N MET A 352 75.26 -16.60 29.35
CA MET A 352 74.83 -17.99 29.38
C MET A 352 73.89 -18.28 30.56
N VAL A 353 74.12 -17.64 31.72
CA VAL A 353 73.23 -17.73 32.89
C VAL A 353 71.90 -17.02 32.61
N GLU A 354 71.91 -15.91 31.86
CA GLU A 354 70.69 -15.22 31.40
C GLU A 354 69.85 -16.10 30.44
N GLY A 355 70.51 -16.85 29.54
CA GLY A 355 69.85 -17.81 28.64
C GLY A 355 69.25 -19.02 29.39
N SER A 356 69.89 -19.48 30.46
CA SER A 356 69.34 -20.52 31.36
C SER A 356 68.17 -20.00 32.21
N ARG A 357 68.18 -18.72 32.61
CA ARG A 357 67.04 -18.07 33.28
C ARG A 357 65.84 -17.89 32.35
N GLY A 358 66.06 -17.84 31.04
CA GLY A 358 65.01 -17.81 30.01
C GLY A 358 64.21 -19.10 29.84
N THR A 359 64.66 -20.24 30.40
CA THR A 359 63.96 -21.55 30.27
C THR A 359 63.38 -22.05 31.61
N SER A 360 63.61 -21.35 32.72
CA SER A 360 62.96 -21.63 34.02
C SER A 360 61.96 -20.57 34.45
N ALA A 361 61.54 -19.69 33.53
CA ALA A 361 60.27 -19.00 33.67
C ALA A 361 59.18 -19.93 33.12
N ALA A 362 58.60 -20.74 33.99
CA ALA A 362 57.24 -21.19 33.78
C ALA A 362 56.38 -19.98 33.36
N PRO A 363 55.39 -20.13 32.46
CA PRO A 363 54.42 -19.07 32.21
C PRO A 363 53.54 -18.95 33.46
N SER A 364 54.04 -18.25 34.47
CA SER A 364 53.22 -17.72 35.55
C SER A 364 52.33 -16.65 34.93
N SER A 365 51.08 -17.01 34.75
CA SER A 365 49.92 -16.11 34.78
C SER A 365 50.10 -14.80 34.00
N SER A 366 49.69 -14.84 32.73
CA SER A 366 49.08 -13.67 32.13
C SER A 366 48.08 -13.09 33.12
N VAL A 367 48.40 -11.92 33.63
CA VAL A 367 47.51 -11.05 34.39
C VAL A 367 46.21 -10.93 33.59
N SER A 368 45.14 -11.51 34.12
CA SER A 368 43.79 -11.24 33.67
C SER A 368 43.60 -9.72 33.67
N PRO A 369 43.17 -9.10 32.56
CA PRO A 369 42.67 -7.73 32.65
C PRO A 369 41.53 -7.77 33.66
N SER A 370 41.66 -6.96 34.70
CA SER A 370 40.66 -6.83 35.75
C SER A 370 39.28 -6.66 35.13
N VAL A 371 38.36 -7.51 35.56
CA VAL A 371 36.90 -7.45 35.36
C VAL A 371 36.27 -6.07 35.68
N ASN A 372 37.04 -5.15 36.27
CA ASN A 372 36.63 -3.76 36.49
C ASN A 372 36.67 -2.89 35.22
N ASP A 373 37.53 -3.16 34.23
CA ASP A 373 37.59 -2.34 33.00
C ASP A 373 36.52 -2.73 31.98
N ALA A 374 36.11 -4.00 31.95
CA ALA A 374 34.98 -4.45 31.12
C ALA A 374 33.63 -3.96 31.69
N ALA A 375 33.48 -3.95 33.02
CA ALA A 375 32.31 -3.37 33.67
C ALA A 375 32.26 -1.83 33.52
N ALA A 376 33.40 -1.15 33.53
CA ALA A 376 33.48 0.30 33.30
C ALA A 376 33.18 0.69 31.84
N ARG A 377 33.57 -0.13 30.86
CA ARG A 377 33.24 0.08 29.45
C ARG A 377 31.79 -0.30 29.11
N ALA A 378 31.26 -1.38 29.70
CA ALA A 378 29.85 -1.76 29.55
C ALA A 378 28.90 -0.74 30.22
N ALA A 379 29.32 -0.09 31.32
CA ALA A 379 28.57 1.00 31.95
C ALA A 379 28.64 2.33 31.17
N GLN A 380 29.66 2.54 30.34
CA GLN A 380 29.74 3.70 29.43
C GLN A 380 28.86 3.53 28.17
N ASP A 381 28.67 2.30 27.69
CA ASP A 381 27.77 2.01 26.56
C ASP A 381 26.27 1.98 26.93
N LEU A 382 25.93 2.05 28.22
CA LEU A 382 24.54 2.12 28.72
C LEU A 382 24.02 3.56 28.96
N GLN A 383 24.79 4.60 28.60
CA GLN A 383 24.29 5.97 28.61
C GLN A 383 23.47 6.25 27.35
N PRO A 384 22.18 6.66 27.45
CA PRO A 384 21.38 7.00 26.30
C PRO A 384 22.00 8.21 25.58
N GLN A 385 22.46 8.00 24.35
CA GLN A 385 22.94 9.06 23.49
C GLN A 385 21.81 10.10 23.28
N PRO A 386 22.08 11.40 23.45
CA PRO A 386 21.10 12.44 23.13
C PRO A 386 20.81 12.44 21.62
N PRO A 387 19.56 12.68 21.19
CA PRO A 387 19.19 12.59 19.78
C PRO A 387 19.98 13.60 18.95
N LEU A 388 20.63 13.10 17.90
CA LEU A 388 21.32 13.90 16.90
C LEU A 388 20.31 14.85 16.24
N ARG A 389 20.42 16.14 16.58
CA ARG A 389 19.73 17.22 15.88
C ARG A 389 20.18 17.22 14.42
N SER A 390 19.28 16.84 13.53
CA SER A 390 19.39 17.06 12.09
C SER A 390 19.54 18.57 11.83
N ARG A 391 20.76 19.01 11.55
CA ARG A 391 21.00 20.32 10.96
C ARG A 391 20.68 20.25 9.48
N GLU A 392 19.63 21.01 9.14
CA GLU A 392 19.48 21.77 7.91
C GLU A 392 20.68 21.77 6.97
N SER A 393 20.43 21.40 5.71
CA SER A 393 21.02 22.14 4.62
C SER A 393 20.05 22.23 3.43
N ARG A 394 19.72 23.49 3.15
CA ARG A 394 19.32 24.09 1.86
C ARG A 394 17.85 24.14 1.46
#